data_AF-G8TV29-F1
#
_entry.id   AF-G8TV29-F1
#
_cell.length_a   1.000
_cell.length_b   1.000
_cell.length_c   1.000
_cell.angle_alpha   90.00
_cell.angle_beta   90.00
_cell.angle_gamma   90.00
#
_symmetry.space_group_name_H-M   'P 1'
#
loop_
_entity.id
_entity.type
_entity.pdbx_description
1 polymer ?
#
loop_
_entity_poly.entity_id
_entity_poly.type
_entity_poly.pdbx_seq_one_letter_code
_entity_poly.pdbx_strand_id
1 'polypeptide(L)'
;MTHFYRNRTRQRPFVWGHRGWPARYPENSLTGLVEAFRAGADGVECDVRLSRDGVWVVMHDYLTDRTTTLSGAVAERTWPELRSGRLKTADGQVTSERIPRLEDVFHALHPKSALNIEIKTPLPSRVPLERLGELASTADRPVMVSSFDWTLLEFFHRRFPAVPVVPIGSGRWTDWASWLTRLGTQTVHWDWEYSPLPSFDGRVVEVGWFNLPRWEDRDTVHPADAWFLDDLAVLPSGTG
;
A
#
# COMPACT_ATOMS: atom_id res chain seq x y z
N MET A 1 15.41 7.37 -8.78
CA MET A 1 15.75 7.27 -7.34
C MET A 1 14.59 7.81 -6.53
N THR A 2 13.99 6.97 -5.70
CA THR A 2 12.70 7.19 -5.02
C THR A 2 12.77 8.29 -3.96
N HIS A 3 11.94 9.32 -4.11
CA HIS A 3 11.98 10.53 -3.26
C HIS A 3 11.11 10.45 -2.00
N PHE A 4 10.25 9.43 -1.84
CA PHE A 4 9.34 9.31 -0.69
C PHE A 4 10.07 9.31 0.65
N TYR A 5 11.18 8.57 0.73
CA TYR A 5 11.90 8.28 1.97
C TYR A 5 13.21 9.07 2.12
N ARG A 6 13.44 10.08 1.26
CA ARG A 6 14.73 10.80 1.18
C ARG A 6 14.84 12.02 2.09
N ASN A 7 13.78 12.41 2.79
CA ASN A 7 13.79 13.67 3.52
C ASN A 7 14.47 13.51 4.88
N ARG A 8 15.82 13.63 4.89
CA ARG A 8 16.67 13.70 6.10
C ARG A 8 16.36 14.91 7.01
N THR A 9 15.40 15.75 6.62
CA THR A 9 14.93 16.95 7.34
C THR A 9 13.62 16.70 8.09
N ARG A 10 12.93 15.58 7.86
CA ARG A 10 11.73 15.26 8.64
C ARG A 10 12.16 14.81 10.03
N GLN A 11 11.69 15.54 11.06
CA GLN A 11 11.91 15.20 12.47
C GLN A 11 10.97 14.11 12.99
N ARG A 12 10.10 13.58 12.12
CA ARG A 12 9.12 12.52 12.42
C ARG A 12 8.99 11.56 11.22
N PRO A 13 8.51 10.33 11.42
CA PRO A 13 8.29 9.34 10.35
C PRO A 13 7.34 9.81 9.25
N PHE A 14 7.40 9.15 8.10
CA PHE A 14 6.35 9.28 7.07
C PHE A 14 5.14 8.44 7.50
N VAL A 15 3.97 9.06 7.62
CA VAL A 15 2.76 8.34 8.06
C VAL A 15 1.88 7.97 6.88
N TRP A 16 1.59 6.68 6.73
CA TRP A 16 0.67 6.14 5.72
C TRP A 16 -0.69 5.79 6.33
N GLY A 17 -1.77 6.23 5.69
CA GLY A 17 -3.11 5.71 5.96
C GLY A 17 -3.29 4.32 5.34
N HIS A 18 -3.00 3.26 6.09
CA HIS A 18 -3.16 1.86 5.66
C HIS A 18 -4.62 1.56 5.33
N ARG A 19 -4.90 1.20 4.07
CA ARG A 19 -6.26 1.06 3.53
C ARG A 19 -7.15 2.28 3.83
N GLY A 20 -6.54 3.46 3.93
CA GLY A 20 -7.17 4.67 4.46
C GLY A 20 -7.16 4.73 5.99
N TRP A 21 -8.33 4.69 6.62
CA TRP A 21 -8.50 4.79 8.07
C TRP A 21 -9.53 3.78 8.59
N PRO A 22 -9.19 2.48 8.62
CA PRO A 22 -10.12 1.38 8.90
C PRO A 22 -10.74 1.41 10.31
N ALA A 23 -10.11 2.12 11.26
CA ALA A 23 -10.65 2.31 12.60
C ALA A 23 -11.91 3.19 12.64
N ARG A 24 -12.16 4.02 11.61
CA ARG A 24 -13.31 4.93 11.54
C ARG A 24 -14.20 4.73 10.31
N TYR A 25 -13.61 4.29 9.20
CA TYR A 25 -14.30 4.12 7.92
C TYR A 25 -14.09 2.69 7.41
N PRO A 26 -14.90 2.20 6.47
CA PRO A 26 -14.60 0.93 5.82
C PRO A 26 -13.19 0.94 5.23
N GLU A 27 -12.44 -0.14 5.38
CA GLU A 27 -11.12 -0.25 4.74
C GLU A 27 -11.25 -0.09 3.22
N ASN A 28 -10.24 0.51 2.58
CA ASN A 28 -10.18 0.75 1.13
C ASN A 28 -11.35 1.58 0.56
N SER A 29 -12.06 2.31 1.43
CA SER A 29 -13.13 3.23 1.04
C SER A 29 -12.57 4.57 0.56
N LEU A 30 -13.28 5.27 -0.34
CA LEU A 30 -12.84 6.58 -0.80
C LEU A 30 -12.83 7.59 0.35
N THR A 31 -13.83 7.56 1.23
CA THR A 31 -13.86 8.43 2.40
C THR A 31 -12.71 8.11 3.33
N GLY A 32 -12.45 6.84 3.63
CA GLY A 32 -11.34 6.45 4.50
C GLY A 32 -9.98 6.94 3.99
N LEU A 33 -9.74 6.86 2.69
CA LEU A 33 -8.53 7.37 2.05
C LEU A 33 -8.43 8.90 2.14
N VAL A 34 -9.50 9.62 1.80
CA VAL A 34 -9.52 11.09 1.86
C VAL A 34 -9.37 11.59 3.31
N GLU A 35 -10.06 10.96 4.25
CA GLU A 35 -10.06 11.35 5.66
C GLU A 35 -8.75 11.00 6.36
N ALA A 36 -8.06 9.92 5.98
CA ALA A 36 -6.72 9.63 6.47
C ALA A 36 -5.74 10.76 6.13
N PHE A 37 -5.76 11.25 4.88
CA PHE A 37 -4.94 12.38 4.48
C PHE A 37 -5.36 13.68 5.18
N ARG A 38 -6.67 13.95 5.33
CA ARG A 38 -7.18 15.13 6.05
C ARG A 38 -6.82 15.14 7.53
N ALA A 39 -6.76 13.97 8.16
CA ALA A 39 -6.27 13.85 9.52
C ALA A 39 -4.79 14.27 9.61
N GLY A 40 -4.01 14.02 8.55
CA GLY A 40 -2.64 14.50 8.40
C GLY A 40 -1.64 13.40 8.06
N ALA A 41 -2.09 12.26 7.53
CA ALA A 41 -1.19 11.28 6.94
C ALA A 41 -0.43 11.95 5.79
N ASP A 42 0.86 11.61 5.65
CA ASP A 42 1.68 12.13 4.56
C ASP A 42 1.30 11.48 3.22
N GLY A 43 0.73 10.27 3.28
CA GLY A 43 0.18 9.52 2.16
C GLY A 43 -0.82 8.48 2.60
N VAL A 44 -1.40 7.77 1.65
CA VAL A 44 -2.31 6.65 1.89
C VAL A 44 -1.89 5.43 1.09
N GLU A 45 -2.25 4.27 1.61
CA GLU A 45 -2.08 3.00 0.95
C GLU A 45 -3.45 2.42 0.61
N CYS A 46 -3.55 1.75 -0.53
CA CYS A 46 -4.72 0.98 -0.88
C CYS A 46 -4.37 -0.31 -1.62
N ASP A 47 -5.19 -1.33 -1.39
CA ASP A 47 -5.04 -2.65 -2.01
C ASP A 47 -5.84 -2.71 -3.32
N VAL A 48 -5.28 -3.29 -4.37
CA VAL A 48 -5.99 -3.50 -5.64
C VAL A 48 -6.03 -4.96 -6.10
N ARG A 49 -7.18 -5.32 -6.66
CA ARG A 49 -7.43 -6.60 -7.33
C ARG A 49 -8.11 -6.40 -8.67
N LEU A 50 -7.89 -7.32 -9.58
CA LEU A 50 -8.52 -7.31 -10.89
C LEU A 50 -9.92 -7.96 -10.86
N SER A 51 -10.91 -7.26 -11.38
CA SER A 51 -12.24 -7.81 -11.69
C SER A 51 -12.19 -8.72 -12.94
N ARG A 52 -13.27 -9.49 -13.18
CA ARG A 52 -13.44 -10.36 -14.36
C ARG A 52 -13.28 -9.62 -15.68
N ASP A 53 -13.73 -8.36 -15.74
CA ASP A 53 -13.67 -7.49 -16.91
C ASP A 53 -12.41 -6.62 -16.96
N GLY A 54 -11.40 -6.92 -16.14
CA GLY A 54 -10.08 -6.29 -16.24
C GLY A 54 -9.97 -4.91 -15.59
N VAL A 55 -10.88 -4.56 -14.67
CA VAL A 55 -10.84 -3.30 -13.92
C VAL A 55 -10.13 -3.51 -12.60
N TRP A 56 -9.21 -2.61 -12.27
CA TRP A 56 -8.57 -2.56 -10.95
C TRP A 56 -9.55 -2.02 -9.91
N VAL A 57 -10.06 -2.89 -9.05
CA VAL A 57 -10.92 -2.54 -7.91
C VAL A 57 -10.10 -2.44 -6.63
N VAL A 58 -10.50 -1.53 -5.75
CA VAL A 58 -9.80 -1.31 -4.48
C VAL A 58 -10.33 -2.29 -3.43
N MET A 59 -9.59 -3.36 -3.17
CA MET A 59 -9.98 -4.46 -2.29
C MET A 59 -8.79 -5.31 -1.86
N HIS A 60 -8.69 -5.54 -0.55
CA HIS A 60 -7.68 -6.41 0.04
C HIS A 60 -7.94 -7.90 -0.22
N ASP A 61 -9.15 -8.37 0.10
CA ASP A 61 -9.47 -9.79 0.18
C ASP A 61 -9.73 -10.41 -1.19
N TYR A 62 -9.43 -11.70 -1.35
CA TYR A 62 -9.81 -12.45 -2.55
C TYR A 62 -11.33 -12.55 -2.71
N LEU A 63 -12.04 -12.69 -1.58
CA LEU A 63 -13.50 -12.77 -1.49
C LEU A 63 -14.09 -11.43 -1.03
N THR A 64 -15.30 -11.13 -1.49
CA THR A 64 -16.00 -9.87 -1.17
C THR A 64 -16.73 -9.87 0.18
N ASP A 65 -16.85 -11.03 0.83
CA ASP A 65 -17.79 -11.32 1.92
C ASP A 65 -17.54 -10.52 3.21
N ARG A 66 -16.26 -10.40 3.60
CA ARG A 66 -15.88 -9.80 4.89
C ARG A 66 -16.21 -8.30 4.92
N THR A 67 -15.80 -7.58 3.88
CA THR A 67 -15.85 -6.11 3.85
C THR A 67 -17.01 -5.55 3.07
N THR A 68 -17.85 -6.40 2.46
CA THR A 68 -18.99 -5.93 1.65
C THR A 68 -20.25 -6.75 1.85
N THR A 69 -21.36 -6.27 1.28
CA THR A 69 -22.64 -7.02 1.20
C THR A 69 -22.71 -8.03 0.06
N LEU A 70 -21.62 -8.26 -0.68
CA LEU A 70 -21.52 -9.27 -1.74
C LEU A 70 -20.91 -10.56 -1.21
N SER A 71 -20.85 -11.61 -2.03
CA SER A 71 -20.27 -12.91 -1.63
C SER A 71 -19.52 -13.61 -2.75
N GLY A 72 -18.30 -14.08 -2.57
CA GLY A 72 -17.51 -14.78 -3.60
C GLY A 72 -16.38 -13.92 -4.19
N ALA A 73 -15.65 -14.49 -5.16
CA ALA A 73 -14.37 -13.97 -5.61
C ALA A 73 -14.48 -12.66 -6.41
N VAL A 74 -13.51 -11.76 -6.20
CA VAL A 74 -13.39 -10.51 -6.97
C VAL A 74 -13.16 -10.82 -8.46
N ALA A 75 -12.30 -11.78 -8.77
CA ALA A 75 -11.92 -12.14 -10.14
C ALA A 75 -13.06 -12.77 -10.97
N GLU A 76 -14.15 -13.21 -10.33
CA GLU A 76 -15.31 -13.81 -11.00
C GLU A 76 -16.42 -12.80 -11.30
N ARG A 77 -16.26 -11.56 -10.83
CA ARG A 77 -17.24 -10.47 -10.98
C ARG A 77 -16.72 -9.34 -11.84
N THR A 78 -17.61 -8.75 -12.61
CA THR A 78 -17.36 -7.49 -13.33
C THR A 78 -17.37 -6.30 -12.37
N TRP A 79 -16.77 -5.18 -12.79
CA TRP A 79 -16.82 -3.95 -12.00
C TRP A 79 -18.25 -3.48 -11.69
N PRO A 80 -19.23 -3.48 -12.61
CA PRO A 80 -20.62 -3.12 -12.27
C PRO A 80 -21.23 -4.01 -11.18
N GLU A 81 -20.95 -5.32 -11.19
CA GLU A 81 -21.40 -6.25 -10.15
C GLU A 81 -20.74 -5.93 -8.81
N LEU A 82 -19.43 -5.69 -8.79
CA LEU A 82 -18.68 -5.29 -7.59
C LEU A 82 -19.18 -3.94 -7.03
N ARG A 83 -19.38 -2.94 -7.88
CA ARG A 83 -19.88 -1.62 -7.49
C ARG A 83 -21.31 -1.64 -6.93
N SER A 84 -22.08 -2.70 -7.18
CA SER A 84 -23.43 -2.85 -6.63
C SER A 84 -23.44 -3.05 -5.11
N GLY A 85 -22.36 -3.63 -4.56
CA GLY A 85 -22.18 -3.90 -3.13
C GLY A 85 -22.06 -2.64 -2.27
N ARG A 86 -22.28 -2.82 -0.96
CA ARG A 86 -21.96 -1.80 0.06
C ARG A 86 -20.82 -2.24 0.94
N LEU A 87 -19.91 -1.32 1.24
CA LEU A 87 -18.79 -1.57 2.14
C LEU A 87 -19.26 -1.62 3.61
N LYS A 88 -18.56 -2.42 4.40
CA LYS A 88 -18.78 -2.59 5.84
C LYS A 88 -17.61 -1.99 6.63
N THR A 89 -17.89 -1.34 7.74
CA THR A 89 -16.87 -0.97 8.74
C THR A 89 -16.30 -2.21 9.44
N ALA A 90 -15.23 -2.03 10.22
CA ALA A 90 -14.55 -3.12 10.92
C ALA A 90 -15.46 -3.91 11.90
N ASP A 91 -16.48 -3.26 12.46
CA ASP A 91 -17.53 -3.86 13.31
C ASP A 91 -18.71 -4.45 12.51
N GLY A 92 -18.63 -4.46 11.18
CA GLY A 92 -19.60 -5.08 10.29
C GLY A 92 -20.78 -4.20 9.89
N GLN A 93 -20.85 -2.93 10.30
CA GLN A 93 -21.94 -2.04 9.91
C GLN A 93 -21.90 -1.72 8.42
N VAL A 94 -23.03 -1.90 7.75
CA VAL A 94 -23.17 -1.60 6.32
C VAL A 94 -23.25 -0.09 6.12
N THR A 95 -22.39 0.45 5.25
CA THR A 95 -22.34 1.88 4.93
C THR A 95 -23.00 2.18 3.59
N SER A 96 -23.08 3.47 3.22
CA SER A 96 -23.49 3.88 1.87
C SER A 96 -22.39 3.75 0.81
N GLU A 97 -21.14 3.49 1.22
CA GLU A 97 -20.00 3.43 0.32
C GLU A 97 -19.99 2.15 -0.51
N ARG A 98 -19.36 2.24 -1.68
CA ARG A 98 -19.26 1.17 -2.67
C ARG A 98 -17.79 0.84 -2.89
N ILE A 99 -17.53 -0.35 -3.43
CA ILE A 99 -16.18 -0.74 -3.87
C ILE A 99 -15.71 0.26 -4.94
N PRO A 100 -14.60 1.00 -4.72
CA PRO A 100 -14.04 1.90 -5.72
C PRO A 100 -13.31 1.11 -6.80
N ARG A 101 -13.17 1.70 -7.99
CA ARG A 101 -12.06 1.35 -8.89
C ARG A 101 -10.87 2.28 -8.64
N LEU A 102 -9.69 1.87 -9.07
CA LEU A 102 -8.46 2.62 -8.85
C LEU A 102 -8.53 4.06 -9.39
N GLU A 103 -9.15 4.29 -10.55
CA GLU A 103 -9.37 5.64 -11.08
C GLU A 103 -10.12 6.56 -10.11
N ASP A 104 -11.07 6.02 -9.35
CA ASP A 104 -11.84 6.82 -8.40
C ASP A 104 -10.94 7.32 -7.25
N VAL A 105 -9.93 6.53 -6.85
CA VAL A 105 -8.90 6.93 -5.88
C VAL A 105 -8.06 8.07 -6.42
N PHE A 106 -7.60 7.95 -7.68
CA PHE A 106 -6.79 9.01 -8.31
C PHE A 106 -7.55 10.33 -8.43
N HIS A 107 -8.87 10.29 -8.64
CA HIS A 107 -9.71 11.49 -8.69
C HIS A 107 -10.02 12.07 -7.30
N ALA A 108 -10.24 11.23 -6.29
CA ALA A 108 -10.67 11.67 -4.96
C ALA A 108 -9.52 12.22 -4.11
N LEU A 109 -8.31 11.67 -4.26
CA LEU A 109 -7.17 12.03 -3.41
C LEU A 109 -6.65 13.43 -3.68
N HIS A 110 -6.32 14.13 -2.59
CA HIS A 110 -5.66 15.43 -2.67
C HIS A 110 -4.33 15.34 -3.46
N PRO A 111 -3.98 16.31 -4.32
CA PRO A 111 -2.77 16.25 -5.16
C PRO A 111 -1.45 16.10 -4.39
N LYS A 112 -1.42 16.55 -3.12
CA LYS A 112 -0.24 16.39 -2.24
C LYS A 112 -0.18 15.07 -1.47
N SER A 113 -1.24 14.25 -1.52
CA SER A 113 -1.26 12.96 -0.85
C SER A 113 -0.40 11.98 -1.64
N ALA A 114 0.64 11.41 -1.02
CA ALA A 114 1.34 10.28 -1.62
C ALA A 114 0.43 9.05 -1.68
N LEU A 115 0.60 8.21 -2.69
CA LEU A 115 -0.19 6.99 -2.86
C LEU A 115 0.72 5.76 -3.00
N ASN A 116 0.50 4.77 -2.15
CA ASN A 116 1.03 3.43 -2.31
C ASN A 116 -0.09 2.49 -2.81
N ILE A 117 0.14 1.81 -3.92
CA ILE A 117 -0.83 0.88 -4.52
C ILE A 117 -0.29 -0.54 -4.32
N GLU A 118 -0.90 -1.29 -3.41
CA GLU A 118 -0.53 -2.69 -3.22
C GLU A 118 -1.29 -3.60 -4.21
N ILE A 119 -0.58 -4.28 -5.10
CA ILE A 119 -1.19 -5.26 -6.01
C ILE A 119 -1.33 -6.60 -5.29
N LYS A 120 -2.58 -7.04 -5.09
CA LYS A 120 -2.92 -8.32 -4.44
C LYS A 120 -3.28 -9.45 -5.40
N THR A 121 -3.41 -9.16 -6.70
CA THR A 121 -3.68 -10.18 -7.73
C THR A 121 -2.38 -10.91 -8.09
N PRO A 122 -2.24 -12.22 -7.80
CA PRO A 122 -1.06 -12.98 -8.18
C PRO A 122 -1.00 -13.22 -9.70
N LEU A 123 0.20 -13.45 -10.22
CA LEU A 123 0.45 -13.94 -11.58
C LEU A 123 -0.14 -15.36 -11.80
N PRO A 124 -0.53 -15.76 -13.05
CA PRO A 124 0.24 -15.50 -14.27
C PRO A 124 -0.54 -15.00 -15.52
N SER A 125 0.14 -14.15 -16.30
CA SER A 125 0.03 -13.94 -17.75
C SER A 125 -1.03 -12.99 -18.36
N ARG A 126 -2.01 -12.46 -17.62
CA ARG A 126 -3.00 -11.51 -18.18
C ARG A 126 -3.42 -10.36 -17.26
N VAL A 127 -2.56 -9.98 -16.34
CA VAL A 127 -2.81 -8.79 -15.52
C VAL A 127 -2.61 -7.55 -16.41
N PRO A 128 -3.64 -6.73 -16.68
CA PRO A 128 -3.52 -5.52 -17.49
C PRO A 128 -2.85 -4.43 -16.65
N LEU A 129 -1.52 -4.45 -16.62
CA LEU A 129 -0.70 -3.49 -15.89
C LEU A 129 -0.67 -2.12 -16.57
N GLU A 130 -1.05 -2.04 -17.86
CA GLU A 130 -1.04 -0.81 -18.66
C GLU A 130 -1.78 0.31 -17.98
N ARG A 131 -3.04 0.04 -17.60
CA ARG A 131 -3.90 1.06 -17.03
C ARG A 131 -3.38 1.58 -15.69
N LEU A 132 -2.92 0.67 -14.83
CA LEU A 132 -2.33 1.02 -13.53
C LEU A 132 -1.04 1.81 -13.72
N GLY A 133 -0.16 1.35 -14.61
CA GLY A 133 1.12 2.00 -14.90
C GLY A 133 0.95 3.39 -15.52
N GLU A 134 -0.02 3.58 -16.42
CA GLU A 134 -0.37 4.89 -16.99
C GLU A 134 -0.85 5.86 -15.92
N LEU A 135 -1.78 5.43 -15.06
CA LEU A 135 -2.29 6.25 -13.94
C LEU A 135 -1.14 6.63 -13.01
N ALA A 136 -0.29 5.67 -12.63
CA ALA A 136 0.84 5.93 -11.74
C ALA A 136 1.91 6.83 -12.36
N SER A 137 2.18 6.70 -13.66
CA SER A 137 3.23 7.47 -14.36
C SER A 137 2.83 8.91 -14.65
N THR A 138 1.54 9.20 -14.78
CA THR A 138 1.02 10.51 -15.20
C THR A 138 0.44 11.34 -14.05
N ALA A 139 0.46 10.81 -12.83
CA ALA A 139 -0.12 11.50 -11.70
C ALA A 139 0.73 12.68 -11.22
N ASP A 140 0.05 13.78 -10.90
CA ASP A 140 0.66 14.98 -10.28
C ASP A 140 0.97 14.79 -8.77
N ARG A 141 0.95 13.54 -8.29
CA ARG A 141 1.26 13.15 -6.92
C ARG A 141 2.34 12.07 -6.90
N PRO A 142 3.11 11.94 -5.83
CA PRO A 142 4.00 10.80 -5.65
C PRO A 142 3.20 9.48 -5.61
N VAL A 143 3.45 8.56 -6.55
CA VAL A 143 2.88 7.20 -6.57
C VAL A 143 3.97 6.13 -6.48
N MET A 144 3.72 5.07 -5.71
CA MET A 144 4.52 3.84 -5.71
C MET A 144 3.62 2.61 -5.82
N VAL A 145 4.19 1.49 -6.24
CA VAL A 145 3.51 0.20 -6.34
C VAL A 145 4.21 -0.81 -5.45
N SER A 146 3.45 -1.50 -4.60
CA SER A 146 3.96 -2.57 -3.74
C SER A 146 3.26 -3.91 -4.03
N SER A 147 3.88 -5.01 -3.63
CA SER A 147 3.27 -6.34 -3.68
C SER A 147 4.12 -7.36 -2.92
N PHE A 148 3.46 -8.41 -2.41
CA PHE A 148 4.13 -9.65 -2.00
C PHE A 148 4.60 -10.49 -3.20
N ASP A 149 4.07 -10.27 -4.41
CA ASP A 149 4.53 -10.93 -5.64
C ASP A 149 5.66 -10.12 -6.29
N TRP A 150 6.91 -10.40 -5.92
CA TRP A 150 8.05 -9.63 -6.42
C TRP A 150 8.35 -9.89 -7.89
N THR A 151 7.91 -11.04 -8.42
CA THR A 151 8.00 -11.33 -9.85
C THR A 151 7.07 -10.39 -10.62
N LEU A 152 5.86 -10.16 -10.11
CA LEU A 152 4.95 -9.14 -10.64
C LEU A 152 5.58 -7.75 -10.60
N LEU A 153 6.23 -7.38 -9.49
CA LEU A 153 6.92 -6.09 -9.39
C LEU A 153 8.05 -5.94 -10.41
N GLU A 154 8.81 -7.01 -10.68
CA GLU A 154 9.83 -6.98 -11.73
C GLU A 154 9.21 -6.77 -13.11
N PHE A 155 8.13 -7.48 -13.44
CA PHE A 155 7.40 -7.27 -14.69
C PHE A 155 6.85 -5.84 -14.82
N PHE A 156 6.26 -5.31 -13.74
CA PHE A 156 5.76 -3.95 -13.70
C PHE A 156 6.89 -2.93 -13.88
N HIS A 157 7.99 -3.07 -13.13
CA HIS A 157 9.13 -2.16 -13.17
C HIS A 157 9.79 -2.12 -14.55
N ARG A 158 9.93 -3.27 -15.23
CA ARG A 158 10.46 -3.31 -16.60
C ARG A 158 9.60 -2.52 -17.59
N ARG A 159 8.28 -2.46 -17.38
CA ARG A 159 7.34 -1.75 -18.27
C ARG A 159 7.17 -0.27 -17.89
N PHE A 160 7.26 0.04 -16.59
CA PHE A 160 7.09 1.38 -16.03
C PHE A 160 8.26 1.76 -15.12
N PRO A 161 9.49 1.90 -15.64
CA PRO A 161 10.70 2.07 -14.83
C PRO A 161 10.75 3.38 -14.05
N ALA A 162 9.95 4.37 -14.45
CA ALA A 162 9.81 5.65 -13.74
C ALA A 162 8.93 5.54 -12.48
N VAL A 163 8.05 4.53 -12.41
CA VAL A 163 7.18 4.31 -11.25
C VAL A 163 7.95 3.47 -10.22
N PRO A 164 8.15 4.00 -9.00
CA PRO A 164 8.74 3.24 -7.90
C PRO A 164 8.01 1.95 -7.58
N VAL A 165 8.79 0.89 -7.35
CA VAL A 165 8.29 -0.38 -6.82
C VAL A 165 8.88 -0.67 -5.44
N VAL A 166 8.07 -1.27 -4.58
CA VAL A 166 8.49 -1.66 -3.22
C VAL A 166 8.04 -3.10 -2.92
N PRO A 167 8.96 -4.07 -2.86
CA PRO A 167 8.61 -5.44 -2.47
C PRO A 167 8.12 -5.50 -1.02
N ILE A 168 7.08 -6.30 -0.77
CA ILE A 168 6.61 -6.62 0.58
C ILE A 168 7.14 -8.00 0.97
N GLY A 169 7.84 -8.08 2.09
CA GLY A 169 8.48 -9.30 2.58
C GLY A 169 7.85 -9.84 3.86
N SER A 170 7.79 -11.16 3.97
CA SER A 170 7.50 -11.89 5.21
C SER A 170 8.43 -13.10 5.33
N GLY A 171 8.99 -13.35 6.52
CA GLY A 171 9.72 -14.58 6.85
C GLY A 171 11.19 -14.65 6.41
N ARG A 172 11.73 -15.88 6.35
CA ARG A 172 13.16 -16.18 6.08
C ARG A 172 13.46 -16.28 4.58
N TRP A 173 13.37 -15.20 3.84
CA TRP A 173 14.03 -15.18 2.52
C TRP A 173 15.51 -14.84 2.68
N THR A 174 16.34 -15.25 1.72
CA THR A 174 17.81 -15.15 1.84
C THR A 174 18.50 -14.43 0.68
N ASP A 175 17.79 -14.05 -0.38
CA ASP A 175 18.38 -13.34 -1.55
C ASP A 175 17.77 -11.95 -1.81
N TRP A 176 17.59 -11.17 -0.75
CA TRP A 176 17.01 -9.82 -0.81
C TRP A 176 17.84 -8.88 -1.68
N ALA A 177 19.16 -8.94 -1.57
CA ALA A 177 20.08 -8.04 -2.26
C ALA A 177 19.93 -8.11 -3.78
N SER A 178 19.83 -9.33 -4.33
CA SER A 178 19.64 -9.55 -5.76
C SER A 178 18.31 -8.99 -6.24
N TRP A 179 17.23 -9.21 -5.49
CA TRP A 179 15.91 -8.70 -5.82
C TRP A 179 15.82 -7.18 -5.76
N LEU A 180 16.35 -6.57 -4.71
CA LEU A 180 16.38 -5.11 -4.57
C LEU A 180 17.17 -4.45 -5.70
N THR A 181 18.28 -5.07 -6.11
CA THR A 181 19.04 -4.65 -7.29
C THR A 181 18.21 -4.77 -8.57
N ARG A 182 17.52 -5.88 -8.79
CA ARG A 182 16.64 -6.08 -9.97
C ARG A 182 15.48 -5.09 -10.04
N LEU A 183 14.91 -4.75 -8.89
CA LEU A 183 13.79 -3.81 -8.75
C LEU A 183 14.25 -2.34 -8.72
N GLY A 184 15.56 -2.08 -8.73
CA GLY A 184 16.12 -0.72 -8.69
C GLY A 184 15.73 0.05 -7.41
N THR A 185 15.46 -0.67 -6.32
CA THR A 185 14.95 -0.09 -5.06
C THR A 185 15.84 -0.45 -3.89
N GLN A 186 15.85 0.42 -2.88
CA GLN A 186 16.51 0.21 -1.59
C GLN A 186 15.45 0.26 -0.49
N THR A 187 14.27 -0.26 -0.76
CA THR A 187 13.12 -0.19 0.14
C THR A 187 12.41 -1.52 0.04
N VAL A 188 12.11 -2.10 1.20
CA VAL A 188 11.22 -3.24 1.37
C VAL A 188 10.11 -2.75 2.28
N HIS A 189 8.90 -3.30 2.19
CA HIS A 189 7.90 -3.19 3.27
C HIS A 189 7.93 -4.51 4.03
N TRP A 190 8.21 -4.48 5.33
CA TRP A 190 8.43 -5.69 6.12
C TRP A 190 7.25 -6.01 7.02
N ASP A 191 6.70 -7.22 6.89
CA ASP A 191 5.68 -7.71 7.82
C ASP A 191 6.30 -8.03 9.20
N TRP A 192 5.92 -7.23 10.19
CA TRP A 192 6.42 -7.27 11.57
C TRP A 192 6.17 -8.60 12.30
N GLU A 193 5.15 -9.37 11.89
CA GLU A 193 4.85 -10.68 12.49
C GLU A 193 5.98 -11.70 12.25
N TYR A 194 6.87 -11.41 11.30
CA TYR A 194 7.95 -12.29 10.88
C TYR A 194 9.32 -11.69 11.22
N SER A 195 9.66 -11.70 12.50
CA SER A 195 10.99 -11.38 13.04
C SER A 195 11.93 -12.61 12.96
N PRO A 196 13.25 -12.45 12.72
CA PRO A 196 14.03 -11.21 12.71
C PRO A 196 14.11 -10.51 11.35
N LEU A 197 14.22 -9.18 11.40
CA LEU A 197 14.61 -8.33 10.28
C LEU A 197 15.90 -8.87 9.63
N PRO A 198 15.98 -8.95 8.28
CA PRO A 198 17.22 -9.33 7.62
C PRO A 198 18.32 -8.31 7.91
N SER A 199 19.54 -8.78 8.19
CA SER A 199 20.72 -7.93 8.09
C SER A 199 20.99 -7.64 6.61
N PHE A 200 21.00 -6.37 6.22
CA PHE A 200 21.19 -5.94 4.84
C PHE A 200 21.98 -4.63 4.80
N ASP A 201 22.95 -4.55 3.88
CA ASP A 201 23.83 -3.38 3.69
C ASP A 201 23.16 -2.21 2.92
N GLY A 202 21.88 -2.32 2.60
CA GLY A 202 21.07 -1.22 2.05
C GLY A 202 20.07 -0.67 3.07
N ARG A 203 19.21 0.25 2.63
CA ARG A 203 18.15 0.78 3.50
C ARG A 203 17.06 -0.28 3.63
N VAL A 204 16.85 -0.78 4.84
CA VAL A 204 15.61 -1.49 5.18
C VAL A 204 14.66 -0.43 5.70
N VAL A 205 13.51 -0.29 5.06
CA VAL A 205 12.42 0.52 5.59
C VAL A 205 11.47 -0.47 6.24
N GLU A 206 11.43 -0.46 7.57
CA GLU A 206 10.47 -1.30 8.27
C GLU A 206 9.07 -0.72 8.06
N VAL A 207 8.11 -1.55 7.64
CA VAL A 207 6.73 -1.12 7.41
C VAL A 207 5.82 -1.97 8.28
N GLY A 208 5.70 -1.58 9.54
CA GLY A 208 4.71 -2.16 10.43
C GLY A 208 3.32 -1.60 10.17
N TRP A 209 2.28 -2.43 10.33
CA TRP A 209 0.89 -2.04 10.17
C TRP A 209 0.23 -1.97 11.54
N PHE A 210 -0.30 -0.80 11.94
CA PHE A 210 -0.86 -0.63 13.28
C PHE A 210 -2.17 0.16 13.26
N ASN A 211 -3.07 -0.16 14.19
CA ASN A 211 -4.30 0.60 14.42
C ASN A 211 -4.05 1.64 15.52
N LEU A 212 -3.99 2.93 15.16
CA LEU A 212 -3.96 4.00 16.16
C LEU A 212 -5.37 4.22 16.73
N PRO A 213 -5.59 4.11 18.05
CA PRO A 213 -6.87 4.40 18.67
C PRO A 213 -7.22 5.89 18.58
N ARG A 214 -6.21 6.77 18.57
CA ARG A 214 -6.35 8.22 18.39
C ARG A 214 -5.22 8.74 17.50
N TRP A 215 -5.55 9.74 16.70
CA TRP A 215 -4.65 10.27 15.68
C TRP A 215 -3.57 11.19 16.26
N GLU A 216 -3.89 11.82 17.40
CA GLU A 216 -3.03 12.70 18.17
C GLU A 216 -1.79 11.98 18.73
N ASP A 217 -1.84 10.64 18.83
CA ASP A 217 -0.76 9.81 19.38
C ASP A 217 0.39 9.57 18.38
N ARG A 218 0.23 10.01 17.11
CA ARG A 218 1.21 9.80 16.01
C ARG A 218 2.60 10.40 16.28
N ASP A 219 2.68 11.40 17.16
CA ASP A 219 3.91 12.12 17.48
C ASP A 219 4.55 11.63 18.80
N THR A 220 3.90 10.70 19.53
CA THR A 220 4.30 10.23 20.87
C THR A 220 4.69 8.75 20.93
N VAL A 221 4.69 8.06 19.79
CA VAL A 221 5.13 6.67 19.69
C VAL A 221 6.65 6.59 19.91
N HIS A 222 7.10 5.90 20.97
CA HIS A 222 8.52 5.73 21.30
C HIS A 222 9.06 4.42 20.71
N PRO A 223 10.19 4.39 19.97
CA PRO A 223 10.68 3.20 19.26
C PRO A 223 10.89 1.92 20.11
N ALA A 224 11.10 2.06 21.42
CA ALA A 224 11.41 0.94 22.32
C ALA A 224 10.23 0.50 23.23
N ASP A 225 9.18 1.31 23.35
CA ASP A 225 7.98 1.00 24.15
C ASP A 225 6.75 0.77 23.28
N ALA A 226 6.97 0.70 21.96
CA ALA A 226 5.94 0.74 20.95
C ALA A 226 5.78 -0.60 20.25
N TRP A 227 4.52 -1.00 20.15
CA TRP A 227 4.02 -1.81 19.06
C TRP A 227 3.57 -0.88 17.92
N PHE A 228 4.41 0.06 17.45
CA PHE A 228 4.00 1.14 16.52
C PHE A 228 5.14 1.71 15.63
N LEU A 229 4.72 2.33 14.54
CA LEU A 229 5.33 2.63 13.23
C LEU A 229 6.42 3.73 13.21
N ASP A 230 7.63 3.41 12.74
CA ASP A 230 8.66 4.35 12.28
C ASP A 230 9.32 3.82 10.99
N ASP A 231 9.23 4.54 9.87
CA ASP A 231 10.14 4.35 8.72
C ASP A 231 11.57 4.68 9.17
N LEU A 232 12.47 3.68 9.25
CA LEU A 232 13.86 3.89 9.69
C LEU A 232 14.68 4.75 8.71
N ALA A 233 15.47 5.64 9.32
CA ALA A 233 16.53 6.42 8.73
C ALA A 233 17.70 5.56 8.19
N VAL A 234 18.41 6.17 7.25
CA VAL A 234 19.70 5.72 6.71
C VAL A 234 20.70 5.50 7.86
N LEU A 235 21.15 4.27 8.10
CA LEU A 235 22.38 4.04 8.86
C LEU A 235 23.56 4.61 8.07
N PRO A 236 24.43 5.46 8.66
CA PRO A 236 25.77 5.64 8.13
C PRO A 236 26.48 4.29 8.16
N SER A 237 27.18 3.94 7.09
CA SER A 237 28.30 3.00 7.20
C SER A 237 29.26 3.58 8.24
N GLY A 238 29.29 3.00 9.43
CA GLY A 238 30.33 3.29 10.40
C GLY A 238 31.64 2.74 9.87
N THR A 239 32.47 3.59 9.27
CA THR A 239 33.92 3.45 9.41
C THR A 239 34.32 4.23 10.65
N GLY A 240 34.63 3.49 11.70
CA GLY A 240 35.23 3.93 12.96
C GLY A 240 35.83 2.72 13.63
#